data_AF-A0A2V9FP92-F1
#
_entry.id   AF-A0A2V9FP92-F1
#
_cell.length_a   1.000
_cell.length_b   1.000
_cell.length_c   1.000
_cell.angle_alpha   90.00
_cell.angle_beta   90.00
_cell.angle_gamma   90.00
#
_symmetry.space_group_name_H-M   'P 1'
#
loop_
_entity.id
_entity.type
_entity.pdbx_description
1 polymer ?
#
loop_
_entity_poly.entity_id
_entity_poly.type
_entity_poly.pdbx_seq_one_letter_code
_entity_poly.pdbx_strand_id
1 'polypeptide(L)'
;MGYGSLTRRQFIRVGTGAMAASAGAKVTVLKPNALSAYARVVSPSDTLRFASIGTGVRGCELLQASLRVPGIECVAVCDLYDSRHEAAREAIKKDVPATRDYRKILDRKDVDAVIVATTDHQHRKVVADACAAGKDVYCEKPMSHTVEDGFAMIDAAQRGNRIIQIGSQGVSSILYAKAKDIFDSGRLGDVFMIEAYSDRNTASGAWVYPIPPDANEQTIDWNAYLDGAPNRPFDPIRFFRWR
;
A
#
# COMPACT_ATOMS: atom_id res chain seq x y z
N MET A 1 -40.65 -24.76 -24.07
CA MET A 1 -39.59 -23.89 -24.61
C MET A 1 -38.52 -23.75 -23.52
N GLY A 2 -37.39 -24.46 -23.66
CA GLY A 2 -36.32 -24.46 -22.65
C GLY A 2 -35.26 -23.42 -23.00
N TYR A 3 -34.94 -22.54 -22.04
CA TYR A 3 -33.77 -21.68 -22.13
C TYR A 3 -32.51 -22.53 -21.90
N GLY A 4 -31.74 -22.76 -22.96
CA GLY A 4 -30.45 -23.46 -22.88
C GLY A 4 -29.44 -22.62 -22.09
N SER A 5 -29.00 -23.11 -20.94
CA SER A 5 -27.94 -22.48 -20.17
C SER A 5 -26.58 -22.69 -20.85
N LEU A 6 -25.85 -21.60 -21.08
CA LEU A 6 -24.50 -21.65 -21.63
C LEU A 6 -23.55 -22.30 -20.61
N THR A 7 -22.78 -23.28 -21.06
CA THR A 7 -21.77 -23.92 -20.22
C THR A 7 -20.58 -22.99 -19.99
N ARG A 8 -19.89 -23.14 -18.85
CA ARG A 8 -18.75 -22.30 -18.44
C ARG A 8 -17.63 -22.24 -19.48
N ARG A 9 -17.42 -23.30 -20.27
CA ARG A 9 -16.46 -23.34 -21.40
C ARG A 9 -16.94 -22.54 -22.61
N GLN A 10 -18.24 -22.53 -22.90
CA GLN A 10 -18.81 -21.70 -23.98
C GLN A 10 -18.69 -20.22 -23.65
N PHE A 11 -18.88 -19.83 -22.38
CA PHE A 11 -18.65 -18.45 -21.92
C PHE A 11 -17.20 -18.00 -22.10
N ILE A 12 -16.22 -18.85 -21.75
CA ILE A 12 -14.78 -18.53 -21.92
C ILE A 12 -14.39 -18.43 -23.41
N ARG A 13 -14.99 -19.25 -24.29
CA ARG A 13 -14.75 -19.17 -25.74
C ARG A 13 -15.29 -17.89 -26.36
N VAL A 14 -16.39 -17.34 -25.85
CA VAL A 14 -16.89 -16.01 -26.24
C VAL A 14 -15.87 -14.92 -25.89
N GLY A 15 -15.08 -15.09 -24.84
CA GLY A 15 -14.03 -14.16 -24.44
C GLY A 15 -12.74 -14.18 -25.27
N THR A 16 -12.53 -15.17 -26.14
CA THR A 16 -11.22 -15.34 -26.84
C THR A 16 -11.30 -15.51 -28.36
N GLY A 17 -12.48 -15.52 -29.01
CA GLY A 17 -12.51 -15.76 -30.46
C GLY A 17 -13.76 -15.40 -31.26
N ALA A 18 -14.70 -14.60 -30.75
CA ALA A 18 -15.88 -14.21 -31.51
C ALA A 18 -16.09 -12.68 -31.53
N MET A 19 -15.25 -11.97 -32.30
CA MET A 19 -15.68 -10.71 -32.91
C MET A 19 -16.62 -11.03 -34.08
N ALA A 20 -17.79 -11.61 -33.78
CA ALA A 20 -18.91 -11.54 -34.70
C ALA A 20 -19.63 -10.23 -34.37
N ALA A 21 -19.55 -9.27 -35.29
CA ALA A 21 -20.22 -8.00 -35.21
C ALA A 21 -21.75 -8.20 -35.22
N SER A 22 -22.35 -8.47 -34.05
CA SER A 22 -23.76 -8.19 -33.83
C SER A 22 -23.86 -6.71 -33.45
N ALA A 23 -24.40 -5.91 -34.36
CA ALA A 23 -24.73 -4.51 -34.12
C ALA A 23 -25.73 -4.42 -32.97
N GLY A 24 -25.25 -4.27 -31.73
CA GLY A 24 -26.09 -4.18 -30.54
C GLY A 24 -25.38 -4.46 -29.23
N ALA A 25 -24.35 -5.32 -29.20
CA ALA A 25 -23.57 -5.57 -28.00
C ALA A 25 -22.37 -4.62 -27.93
N LYS A 26 -22.48 -3.50 -27.18
CA LYS A 26 -21.33 -2.66 -26.82
C LYS A 26 -20.41 -3.44 -25.86
N VAL A 27 -19.52 -4.26 -26.42
CA VAL A 27 -18.49 -4.98 -25.65
C VAL A 27 -17.58 -3.95 -24.99
N THR A 28 -17.58 -3.94 -23.67
CA THR A 28 -16.73 -3.09 -22.86
C THR A 28 -15.34 -3.73 -22.77
N VAL A 29 -14.45 -3.37 -23.69
CA VAL A 29 -13.06 -3.87 -23.67
C VAL A 29 -12.29 -3.18 -22.54
N LEU A 30 -11.70 -3.99 -21.65
CA LEU A 30 -10.68 -3.53 -20.72
C LEU A 30 -9.40 -3.27 -21.52
N LYS A 31 -9.12 -2.01 -21.85
CA LYS A 31 -7.78 -1.62 -22.29
C LYS A 31 -6.99 -1.34 -21.02
N PRO A 32 -5.97 -2.14 -20.68
CA PRO A 32 -5.09 -1.75 -19.60
C PRO A 32 -4.48 -0.40 -20.00
N ASN A 33 -4.70 0.65 -19.20
CA ASN A 33 -3.78 1.76 -19.21
C ASN A 33 -2.45 1.14 -18.80
N ALA A 34 -1.50 1.06 -19.73
CA ALA A 34 -0.14 0.75 -19.36
C ALA A 34 0.22 1.79 -18.31
N LEU A 35 0.37 1.37 -17.06
CA LEU A 35 1.12 2.14 -16.08
C LEU A 35 2.48 2.32 -16.74
N SER A 36 2.69 3.49 -17.32
CA SER A 36 3.79 3.82 -18.23
C SER A 36 5.17 3.66 -17.60
N ALA A 37 5.22 3.37 -16.30
CA ALA A 37 6.40 3.03 -15.53
C ALA A 37 7.11 1.76 -16.01
N TYR A 38 6.41 0.75 -16.54
CA TYR A 38 7.04 -0.55 -16.84
C TYR A 38 7.94 -0.58 -18.09
N ALA A 39 7.94 0.47 -18.91
CA ALA A 39 8.61 0.47 -20.21
C ALA A 39 9.77 1.49 -20.34
N ARG A 40 10.12 2.22 -19.27
CA ARG A 40 11.15 3.25 -19.35
C ARG A 40 12.48 2.74 -18.79
N VAL A 41 13.53 2.81 -19.61
CA VAL A 41 14.91 2.78 -19.11
C VAL A 41 15.10 4.08 -18.32
N VAL A 42 15.36 3.96 -17.02
CA VAL A 42 15.58 5.11 -16.13
C VAL A 42 17.08 5.30 -15.98
N SER A 43 17.55 6.53 -16.19
CA SER A 43 18.97 6.85 -16.03
C SER A 43 19.36 6.78 -14.54
N PRO A 44 20.63 6.48 -14.19
CA PRO A 44 21.05 6.44 -12.78
C PRO A 44 20.82 7.77 -12.03
N SER A 45 20.85 8.91 -12.73
CA SER A 45 20.55 10.24 -12.15
C SER A 45 19.07 10.46 -11.87
N ASP A 46 18.19 9.71 -12.56
CA ASP A 46 16.74 9.76 -12.35
C ASP A 46 16.26 8.66 -11.39
N THR A 47 17.18 7.89 -10.81
CA THR A 47 16.83 6.85 -9.82
C THR A 47 16.36 7.51 -8.53
N LEU A 48 15.11 7.24 -8.16
CA LEU A 48 14.53 7.65 -6.89
C LEU A 48 14.95 6.68 -5.79
N ARG A 49 15.59 7.20 -4.74
CA ARG A 49 15.99 6.42 -3.57
C ARG A 49 14.93 6.53 -2.49
N PHE A 50 14.38 5.40 -2.08
CA PHE A 50 13.38 5.37 -1.03
C PHE A 50 13.81 4.53 0.17
N ALA A 51 13.16 4.76 1.30
CA ALA A 51 13.26 3.91 2.48
C ALA A 51 11.90 3.37 2.89
N SER A 52 11.87 2.17 3.47
CA SER A 52 10.64 1.55 4.00
C SER A 52 10.59 1.69 5.52
N ILE A 53 9.59 2.42 6.03
CA ILE A 53 9.31 2.60 7.46
C ILE A 53 8.09 1.76 7.82
N GLY A 54 8.30 0.69 8.57
CA GLY A 54 7.36 -0.42 8.76
C GLY A 54 7.57 -1.49 7.69
N THR A 55 8.13 -2.63 8.09
CA THR A 55 8.34 -3.83 7.26
C THR A 55 7.62 -5.04 7.85
N GLY A 56 6.43 -4.79 8.43
CA GLY A 56 5.46 -5.85 8.73
C GLY A 56 4.84 -6.45 7.45
N VAL A 57 3.81 -7.28 7.60
CA VAL A 57 3.16 -8.00 6.46
C VAL A 57 2.89 -7.08 5.28
N ARG A 58 2.17 -5.97 5.51
CA ARG A 58 1.82 -5.03 4.43
C ARG A 58 3.03 -4.22 3.94
N GLY A 59 3.92 -3.81 4.84
CA GLY A 59 5.15 -3.11 4.49
C GLY A 59 6.04 -3.94 3.55
N CYS A 60 6.19 -5.24 3.83
CA CYS A 60 6.91 -6.16 2.96
C CYS A 60 6.24 -6.35 1.59
N GLU A 61 4.91 -6.45 1.52
CA GLU A 61 4.20 -6.50 0.23
C GLU A 61 4.44 -5.24 -0.60
N LEU A 62 4.40 -4.06 0.03
CA LEU A 62 4.70 -2.80 -0.62
C LEU A 62 6.15 -2.70 -1.06
N LEU A 63 7.09 -3.11 -0.21
CA LEU A 63 8.51 -3.15 -0.54
C LEU A 63 8.75 -4.03 -1.76
N GLN A 64 8.22 -5.26 -1.76
CA GLN A 64 8.31 -6.19 -2.90
C GLN A 64 7.67 -5.66 -4.18
N ALA A 65 6.51 -4.99 -4.07
CA ALA A 65 5.86 -4.37 -5.22
C ALA A 65 6.68 -3.20 -5.76
N SER A 66 7.26 -2.39 -4.86
CA SER A 66 8.07 -1.22 -5.20
C SER A 66 9.33 -1.63 -5.95
N LEU A 67 10.03 -2.69 -5.52
CA LEU A 67 11.23 -3.20 -6.19
C LEU A 67 11.01 -3.63 -7.67
N ARG A 68 9.76 -3.72 -8.14
CA ARG A 68 9.42 -4.02 -9.54
C ARG A 68 9.26 -2.76 -10.39
N VAL A 69 9.24 -1.58 -9.78
CA VAL A 69 9.13 -0.30 -10.47
C VAL A 69 10.51 0.08 -11.01
N PRO A 70 10.67 0.31 -12.32
CA PRO A 70 11.95 0.76 -12.86
C PRO A 70 12.37 2.12 -12.29
N GLY A 71 13.67 2.30 -12.03
CA GLY A 71 14.21 3.58 -11.59
C GLY A 71 13.98 3.91 -10.11
N ILE A 72 13.73 2.90 -9.28
CA ILE A 72 13.74 3.10 -7.83
C ILE A 72 14.76 2.19 -7.14
N GLU A 73 15.30 2.65 -6.02
CA GLU A 73 16.23 1.90 -5.19
C GLU A 73 15.82 2.00 -3.71
N CYS A 74 15.68 0.87 -3.03
CA CYS A 74 15.52 0.88 -1.57
C CYS A 74 16.89 1.00 -0.91
N VAL A 75 17.14 2.09 -0.17
CA VAL A 75 18.45 2.40 0.42
C VAL A 75 18.49 2.27 1.94
N ALA A 76 17.33 2.06 2.57
CA ALA A 76 17.21 1.88 4.01
C ALA A 76 15.88 1.25 4.41
N VAL A 77 15.85 0.60 5.56
CA VAL A 77 14.62 0.07 6.17
C VAL A 77 14.53 0.43 7.64
N CYS A 78 13.32 0.55 8.15
CA CYS A 78 13.05 0.80 9.55
C CYS A 78 11.87 -0.05 10.02
N ASP A 79 12.03 -0.75 11.14
CA ASP A 79 10.93 -1.40 11.85
C ASP A 79 11.27 -1.51 13.34
N LEU A 80 10.27 -1.52 14.20
CA LEU A 80 10.46 -1.62 15.64
C LEU A 80 10.85 -3.03 16.09
N TYR A 81 10.72 -4.03 15.22
CA TYR A 81 11.06 -5.43 15.49
C TYR A 81 12.24 -5.90 14.63
N ASP A 82 13.32 -6.35 15.28
CA ASP A 82 14.61 -6.65 14.64
C ASP A 82 14.51 -7.70 13.52
N SER A 83 13.74 -8.77 13.72
CA SER A 83 13.64 -9.86 12.75
C SER A 83 13.02 -9.39 11.42
N ARG A 84 12.30 -8.26 11.41
CA ARG A 84 11.80 -7.63 10.17
C ARG A 84 12.86 -6.84 9.41
N HIS A 85 14.00 -6.51 10.03
CA HIS A 85 15.15 -5.91 9.33
C HIS A 85 15.80 -6.94 8.40
N GLU A 86 16.01 -8.15 8.91
CA GLU A 86 16.58 -9.28 8.15
C GLU A 86 15.65 -9.66 6.99
N ALA A 87 14.36 -9.88 7.28
CA ALA A 87 13.37 -10.19 6.25
C ALA A 87 13.30 -9.12 5.14
N ALA A 88 13.46 -7.83 5.50
CA ALA A 88 13.48 -6.76 4.52
C ALA A 88 14.76 -6.77 3.67
N ARG A 89 15.95 -7.04 4.24
CA ARG A 89 17.20 -7.20 3.50
C ARG A 89 17.16 -8.39 2.54
N GLU A 90 16.59 -9.51 2.98
CA GLU A 90 16.35 -10.67 2.12
C GLU A 90 15.42 -10.34 0.95
N ALA A 91 14.33 -9.62 1.25
CA ALA A 91 13.38 -9.14 0.25
C ALA A 91 14.04 -8.24 -0.81
N ILE A 92 14.92 -7.33 -0.40
CA ILE A 92 15.67 -6.41 -1.27
C ILE A 92 16.83 -7.13 -1.98
N LYS A 93 17.29 -8.27 -1.45
CA LYS A 93 18.50 -8.99 -1.88
C LYS A 93 19.76 -8.12 -1.80
N LYS A 94 19.80 -7.24 -0.81
CA LYS A 94 20.91 -6.32 -0.55
C LYS A 94 20.99 -6.04 0.93
N ASP A 95 22.21 -5.95 1.45
CA ASP A 95 22.40 -5.41 2.79
C ASP A 95 22.24 -3.89 2.74
N VAL A 96 21.14 -3.42 3.31
CA VAL A 96 20.84 -1.99 3.47
C VAL A 96 20.83 -1.65 4.95
N PRO A 97 21.20 -0.40 5.32
CA PRO A 97 21.07 0.06 6.69
C PRO A 97 19.65 -0.15 7.22
N ALA A 98 19.56 -0.78 8.39
CA ALA A 98 18.30 -1.05 9.08
C ALA A 98 18.35 -0.43 10.48
N THR A 99 17.21 0.05 10.97
CA THR A 99 17.13 0.69 12.27
C THR A 99 15.73 0.57 12.89
N ARG A 100 15.64 0.72 14.21
CA ARG A 100 14.36 0.89 14.91
C ARG A 100 13.88 2.35 14.90
N ASP A 101 14.78 3.29 14.63
CA ASP A 101 14.49 4.72 14.72
C ASP A 101 14.36 5.35 13.34
N TYR A 102 13.12 5.59 12.91
CA TYR A 102 12.86 6.18 11.59
C TYR A 102 13.46 7.57 11.44
N ARG A 103 13.73 8.31 12.53
CA ARG A 103 14.33 9.65 12.43
C ARG A 103 15.73 9.59 11.82
N LYS A 104 16.47 8.50 12.09
CA LYS A 104 17.77 8.23 11.44
C LYS A 104 17.63 8.03 9.93
N ILE A 105 16.49 7.56 9.45
CA ILE A 105 16.17 7.48 8.01
C ILE A 105 15.88 8.89 7.47
N LEU A 106 15.14 9.71 8.21
CA LEU A 106 14.78 11.06 7.78
C LEU A 106 16.00 11.99 7.69
N ASP A 107 17.00 11.80 8.55
CA ASP A 107 18.25 12.56 8.54
C ASP A 107 19.14 12.28 7.32
N ARG A 108 18.92 11.14 6.65
CA ARG A 108 19.73 10.73 5.49
C ARG A 108 19.46 11.60 4.28
N LYS A 109 20.51 12.15 3.69
CA LYS A 109 20.43 13.00 2.49
C LYS A 109 20.25 12.22 1.19
N ASP A 110 20.54 10.92 1.20
CA ASP A 110 20.40 10.02 0.06
C ASP A 110 19.01 9.37 -0.04
N VAL A 111 18.08 9.70 0.86
CA VAL A 111 16.68 9.25 0.81
C VAL A 111 15.82 10.37 0.23
N ASP A 112 15.16 10.12 -0.90
CA ASP A 112 14.27 11.07 -1.57
C ASP A 112 12.83 10.94 -1.06
N ALA A 113 12.37 9.70 -0.83
CA ALA A 113 11.02 9.40 -0.40
C ALA A 113 10.96 8.27 0.64
N VAL A 114 9.84 8.17 1.35
CA VAL A 114 9.58 7.09 2.31
C VAL A 114 8.24 6.40 2.05
N ILE A 115 8.23 5.08 2.24
CA ILE A 115 7.01 4.30 2.41
C ILE A 115 6.74 4.22 3.92
N VAL A 116 5.58 4.68 4.36
CA VAL A 116 5.11 4.61 5.74
C VAL A 116 4.03 3.53 5.83
N ALA A 117 4.42 2.37 6.32
CA ALA A 117 3.57 1.20 6.56
C ALA A 117 3.69 0.73 8.02
N THR A 118 3.73 1.69 8.95
CA THR A 118 3.72 1.46 10.40
C THR A 118 2.31 1.08 10.87
N THR A 119 2.09 1.05 12.18
CA THR A 119 0.74 0.96 12.74
C THR A 119 -0.01 2.28 12.58
N ASP A 120 -1.33 2.17 12.43
CA ASP A 120 -2.20 3.29 12.02
C ASP A 120 -2.03 4.54 12.92
N HIS A 121 -1.79 4.37 14.23
CA HIS A 121 -1.68 5.49 15.18
C HIS A 121 -0.39 6.30 15.04
N GLN A 122 0.62 5.74 14.37
CA GLN A 122 1.91 6.40 14.13
C GLN A 122 1.94 7.16 12.80
N HIS A 123 0.99 6.90 11.88
CA HIS A 123 0.99 7.47 10.53
C HIS A 123 1.12 8.99 10.55
N ARG A 124 0.24 9.68 11.28
CA ARG A 124 0.22 11.16 11.31
C ARG A 124 1.58 11.75 11.71
N LYS A 125 2.22 11.21 12.75
CA LYS A 125 3.52 11.69 13.23
C LYS A 125 4.64 11.41 12.22
N VAL A 126 4.77 10.16 11.77
CA VAL A 126 5.85 9.75 10.86
C VAL A 126 5.74 10.51 9.52
N VAL A 127 4.53 10.70 9.02
CA VAL A 127 4.29 11.45 7.77
C VAL A 127 4.62 12.93 7.94
N ALA A 128 4.21 13.57 9.05
CA ALA A 128 4.54 14.96 9.30
C ALA A 128 6.05 15.18 9.44
N ASP A 129 6.73 14.30 10.17
CA ASP A 129 8.19 14.34 10.36
C ASP A 129 8.92 14.11 9.03
N ALA A 130 8.46 13.16 8.21
CA ALA A 130 9.02 12.93 6.88
C ALA A 130 8.87 14.16 5.97
N CYS A 131 7.71 14.82 5.99
CA CYS A 131 7.48 16.03 5.23
C CYS A 131 8.40 17.17 5.68
N ALA A 132 8.55 17.36 7.00
CA ALA A 132 9.45 18.34 7.58
C ALA A 132 10.93 18.06 7.23
N ALA A 133 11.32 16.79 7.11
CA ALA A 133 12.64 16.37 6.66
C ALA A 133 12.86 16.47 5.14
N GLY A 134 11.87 16.99 4.40
CA GLY A 134 11.97 17.20 2.95
C GLY A 134 11.78 15.93 2.13
N LYS A 135 11.15 14.88 2.69
CA LYS A 135 10.90 13.60 2.00
C LYS A 135 9.49 13.56 1.41
N ASP A 136 9.36 13.00 0.22
CA ASP A 136 8.05 12.60 -0.30
C ASP A 136 7.56 11.32 0.39
N VAL A 137 6.25 11.12 0.44
CA VAL A 137 5.64 10.10 1.29
C VAL A 137 4.61 9.28 0.53
N TYR A 138 4.74 7.96 0.56
CA TYR A 138 3.63 7.05 0.36
C TYR A 138 3.22 6.49 1.72
N CYS A 139 1.97 6.67 2.16
CA CYS A 139 1.49 6.22 3.46
C CYS A 139 0.37 5.18 3.28
N GLU A 140 0.46 4.03 3.96
CA GLU A 140 -0.61 3.04 3.95
C GLU A 140 -1.91 3.58 4.51
N LYS A 141 -3.01 2.94 4.09
CA LYS A 141 -4.33 3.22 4.64
C LYS A 141 -4.54 2.46 5.96
N PRO A 142 -5.38 2.96 6.88
CA PRO A 142 -6.02 4.28 6.87
C PRO A 142 -5.02 5.42 7.02
N MET A 143 -5.35 6.57 6.42
CA MET A 143 -4.50 7.77 6.47
C MET A 143 -4.24 8.22 7.90
N SER A 144 -5.28 8.26 8.73
CA SER A 144 -5.25 8.74 10.11
C SER A 144 -6.33 8.07 10.95
N HIS A 145 -6.21 8.19 12.28
CA HIS A 145 -7.25 7.75 13.23
C HIS A 145 -8.38 8.76 13.39
N THR A 146 -8.08 10.06 13.26
CA THR A 146 -9.04 11.15 13.40
C THR A 146 -9.04 12.03 12.15
N VAL A 147 -10.09 12.82 11.98
CA VAL A 147 -10.20 13.77 10.86
C VAL A 147 -9.17 14.90 11.02
N GLU A 148 -8.97 15.35 12.25
CA GLU A 148 -8.02 16.39 12.63
C GLU A 148 -6.57 15.99 12.29
N ASP A 149 -6.21 14.73 12.54
CA ASP A 149 -4.92 14.18 12.12
C ASP A 149 -4.76 14.21 10.60
N GLY A 150 -5.85 13.95 9.86
CA GLY A 150 -5.86 14.04 8.40
C GLY A 150 -5.54 15.45 7.91
N PHE A 151 -6.18 16.48 8.48
CA PHE A 151 -5.87 17.88 8.18
C PHE A 151 -4.43 18.23 8.54
N ALA A 152 -3.94 17.78 9.70
CA ALA A 152 -2.56 18.01 10.11
C ALA A 152 -1.54 17.41 9.12
N MET A 153 -1.83 16.24 8.54
CA MET A 153 -1.00 15.63 7.50
C MET A 153 -1.03 16.42 6.18
N ILE A 154 -2.19 16.96 5.79
CA ILE A 154 -2.31 17.86 4.62
C ILE A 154 -1.47 19.11 4.82
N ASP A 155 -1.57 19.75 5.99
CA ASP A 155 -0.81 20.95 6.33
C ASP A 155 0.71 20.67 6.33
N ALA A 156 1.13 19.49 6.78
CA ALA A 156 2.53 19.08 6.75
C ALA A 156 3.04 18.93 5.32
N ALA A 157 2.25 18.32 4.43
CA ALA A 157 2.56 18.19 3.00
C ALA A 157 2.77 19.57 2.36
N GLN A 158 1.82 20.48 2.59
CA GLN A 158 1.83 21.82 2.01
C GLN A 158 3.01 22.65 2.53
N ARG A 159 3.25 22.65 3.85
CA ARG A 159 4.37 23.37 4.46
C ARG A 159 5.73 22.83 4.03
N GLY A 160 5.86 21.51 3.92
CA GLY A 160 7.08 20.87 3.40
C GLY A 160 7.23 20.96 1.89
N ASN A 161 6.20 21.44 1.16
CA ASN A 161 6.10 21.36 -0.30
C ASN A 161 6.43 19.94 -0.80
N ARG A 162 5.83 18.92 -0.18
CA ARG A 162 6.07 17.50 -0.40
C ARG A 162 4.88 16.80 -1.02
N ILE A 163 5.14 15.71 -1.74
CA ILE A 163 4.12 14.84 -2.28
C ILE A 163 3.72 13.81 -1.23
N ILE A 164 2.42 13.69 -0.95
CA ILE A 164 1.86 12.60 -0.15
C ILE A 164 0.87 11.81 -1.01
N GLN A 165 1.06 10.48 -1.05
CA GLN A 165 0.10 9.55 -1.63
C GLN A 165 -0.38 8.55 -0.56
N ILE A 166 -1.69 8.48 -0.36
CA ILE A 166 -2.30 7.48 0.54
C ILE A 166 -2.54 6.17 -0.22
N GLY A 167 -2.25 5.05 0.42
CA GLY A 167 -2.28 3.69 -0.10
C GLY A 167 -3.69 3.12 -0.34
N SER A 168 -4.63 3.93 -0.79
CA SER A 168 -5.98 3.50 -1.21
C SER A 168 -5.93 2.81 -2.58
N GLN A 169 -5.13 1.73 -2.72
CA GLN A 169 -4.80 1.17 -4.05
C GLN A 169 -6.01 0.64 -4.83
N GLY A 170 -7.11 0.30 -4.13
CA GLY A 170 -8.35 -0.16 -4.76
C GLY A 170 -8.84 0.82 -5.83
N VAL A 171 -8.76 2.13 -5.58
CA VAL A 171 -9.20 3.15 -6.56
C VAL A 171 -8.25 3.29 -7.76
N SER A 172 -7.00 2.81 -7.65
CA SER A 172 -6.04 2.78 -8.76
C SER A 172 -6.19 1.55 -9.66
N SER A 173 -7.11 0.65 -9.35
CA SER A 173 -7.35 -0.55 -10.15
C SER A 173 -8.02 -0.22 -11.48
N ILE A 174 -7.57 -0.89 -12.55
CA ILE A 174 -8.17 -0.80 -13.88
C ILE A 174 -9.66 -1.18 -13.89
N LEU A 175 -10.11 -2.01 -12.93
CA LEU A 175 -11.51 -2.38 -12.79
C LEU A 175 -12.35 -1.20 -12.30
N TYR A 176 -11.85 -0.44 -11.33
CA TYR A 176 -12.52 0.76 -10.82
C TYR A 176 -12.48 1.89 -11.85
N ALA A 177 -11.35 2.05 -12.57
CA ALA A 177 -11.28 2.97 -13.70
C ALA A 177 -12.35 2.62 -14.76
N LYS A 178 -12.53 1.33 -15.07
CA LYS A 178 -13.58 0.90 -16.01
C LYS A 178 -14.99 1.09 -15.46
N ALA A 179 -15.22 0.82 -14.18
CA ALA A 179 -16.51 1.07 -13.54
C ALA A 179 -16.87 2.56 -13.64
N LYS A 180 -15.89 3.46 -13.41
CA LYS A 180 -16.04 4.90 -13.63
C LYS A 180 -16.35 5.24 -15.08
N ASP A 181 -15.64 4.69 -16.06
CA ASP A 181 -15.95 4.92 -17.48
C ASP A 181 -17.40 4.54 -17.83
N ILE A 182 -17.88 3.40 -17.30
CA ILE A 182 -19.25 2.93 -17.54
C ILE A 182 -20.26 3.90 -16.92
N PHE A 183 -20.01 4.36 -15.69
CA PHE A 183 -20.83 5.36 -15.01
C PHE A 183 -20.86 6.69 -15.78
N ASP A 184 -19.69 7.27 -16.07
CA ASP A 184 -19.56 8.56 -16.75
C ASP A 184 -20.15 8.55 -18.18
N SER A 185 -20.19 7.37 -18.83
CA SER A 185 -20.81 7.23 -20.15
C SER A 185 -22.35 7.29 -20.15
N GLY A 186 -22.99 7.37 -18.99
CA GLY A 186 -24.45 7.38 -18.84
C GLY A 186 -25.12 6.03 -19.12
N ARG A 187 -24.34 4.96 -19.37
CA ARG A 187 -24.87 3.63 -19.74
C ARG A 187 -25.68 2.95 -18.63
N LEU A 188 -25.50 3.38 -17.38
CA LEU A 188 -26.23 2.85 -16.23
C LEU A 188 -27.56 3.57 -16.00
N GLY A 189 -27.81 4.69 -16.69
CA GLY A 189 -28.88 5.61 -16.29
C GLY A 189 -28.64 6.18 -14.89
N ASP A 190 -29.71 6.53 -14.20
CA ASP A 190 -29.65 7.00 -12.82
C ASP A 190 -29.34 5.83 -11.87
N VAL A 191 -28.27 5.98 -11.07
CA VAL A 191 -27.88 4.99 -10.07
C VAL A 191 -28.60 5.28 -8.75
N PHE A 192 -29.55 4.41 -8.37
CA PHE A 192 -30.33 4.56 -7.14
C PHE A 192 -29.81 3.72 -5.97
N MET A 193 -29.02 2.68 -6.24
CA MET A 193 -28.51 1.77 -5.20
C MET A 193 -27.14 1.24 -5.56
N ILE A 194 -26.25 1.21 -4.58
CA ILE A 194 -24.96 0.54 -4.64
C ILE A 194 -24.89 -0.43 -3.47
N GLU A 195 -24.57 -1.68 -3.76
CA GLU A 195 -24.40 -2.73 -2.76
C GLU A 195 -22.96 -3.26 -2.86
N ALA A 196 -22.25 -3.28 -1.74
CA ALA A 196 -20.85 -3.69 -1.68
C ALA A 196 -20.60 -4.56 -0.45
N TYR A 197 -19.87 -5.65 -0.66
CA TYR A 197 -19.52 -6.63 0.37
C TYR A 197 -18.01 -6.80 0.44
N SER A 198 -17.49 -6.97 1.66
CA SER A 198 -16.07 -7.23 1.91
C SER A 198 -15.94 -8.27 3.01
N ASP A 199 -15.91 -9.54 2.61
CA ASP A 199 -15.83 -10.66 3.53
C ASP A 199 -14.39 -11.16 3.71
N ARG A 200 -14.10 -11.69 4.89
CA ARG A 200 -12.82 -12.35 5.21
C ARG A 200 -13.10 -13.75 5.73
N ASN A 201 -12.61 -14.75 5.00
CA ASN A 201 -12.92 -16.16 5.24
C ASN A 201 -11.76 -16.97 5.84
N THR A 202 -10.70 -16.30 6.30
CA THR A 202 -9.53 -16.94 6.93
C THR A 202 -9.05 -16.15 8.15
N ALA A 203 -8.41 -16.82 9.11
CA ALA A 203 -7.83 -16.18 10.29
C ALA A 203 -6.83 -15.07 9.93
N SER A 204 -5.93 -15.34 8.98
CA SER A 204 -4.98 -14.35 8.46
C SER A 204 -5.67 -13.21 7.71
N GLY A 205 -6.79 -13.49 7.04
CA GLY A 205 -7.64 -12.45 6.46
C GLY A 205 -8.12 -11.50 7.55
N ALA A 206 -8.60 -12.03 8.68
CA ALA A 206 -9.06 -11.30 9.86
C ALA A 206 -7.93 -10.84 10.81
N TRP A 207 -6.70 -10.66 10.30
CA TRP A 207 -5.55 -10.15 11.04
C TRP A 207 -5.08 -11.00 12.24
N VAL A 208 -5.48 -12.27 12.27
CA VAL A 208 -5.02 -13.25 13.27
C VAL A 208 -3.84 -14.03 12.69
N TYR A 209 -2.64 -13.46 12.81
CA TYR A 209 -1.39 -14.08 12.36
C TYR A 209 -0.66 -14.79 13.51
N PRO A 210 0.11 -15.86 13.24
CA PRO A 210 1.06 -16.39 14.22
C PRO A 210 2.00 -15.29 14.72
N ILE A 211 2.25 -15.28 16.03
CA ILE A 211 3.21 -14.36 16.64
C ILE A 211 4.57 -15.06 16.64
N PRO A 212 5.64 -14.39 16.17
CA PRO A 212 6.98 -14.96 16.18
C PRO A 212 7.41 -15.39 17.60
N PRO A 213 8.05 -16.56 17.77
CA PRO A 213 8.48 -17.04 19.09
C PRO A 213 9.49 -16.13 19.81
N ASP A 214 10.26 -15.36 19.05
CA ASP A 214 11.26 -14.40 19.51
C ASP A 214 10.68 -12.99 19.77
N ALA A 215 9.36 -12.79 19.66
CA ALA A 215 8.71 -11.52 19.96
C ALA A 215 8.73 -11.22 21.48
N ASN A 216 9.58 -10.28 21.88
CA ASN A 216 9.74 -9.85 23.28
C ASN A 216 10.25 -8.40 23.35
N GLU A 217 10.39 -7.86 24.57
CA GLU A 217 10.87 -6.49 24.81
C GLU A 217 12.34 -6.26 24.39
N GLN A 218 13.13 -7.33 24.22
CA GLN A 218 14.50 -7.20 23.73
C GLN A 218 14.54 -7.02 22.21
N THR A 219 13.66 -7.71 21.48
CA THR A 219 13.60 -7.68 20.01
C THR A 219 12.66 -6.61 19.46
N ILE A 220 11.76 -6.07 20.29
CA ILE A 220 10.75 -5.07 19.92
C ILE A 220 10.92 -3.81 20.76
N ASP A 221 11.00 -2.65 20.10
CA ASP A 221 10.91 -1.36 20.78
C ASP A 221 9.47 -1.00 21.14
N TRP A 222 9.03 -1.50 22.29
CA TRP A 222 7.68 -1.26 22.80
C TRP A 222 7.41 0.21 23.13
N ASN A 223 8.41 0.92 23.63
CA ASN A 223 8.26 2.34 23.98
C ASN A 223 8.04 3.19 22.73
N ALA A 224 8.79 2.93 21.66
CA ALA A 224 8.57 3.56 20.37
C ALA A 224 7.20 3.17 19.79
N TYR A 225 6.75 1.92 19.97
CA TYR A 225 5.42 1.48 19.53
C TYR A 225 4.29 2.23 20.23
N LEU A 226 4.40 2.49 21.53
CA LEU A 226 3.39 3.27 22.26
C LEU A 226 3.29 4.71 21.76
N ASP A 227 4.40 5.30 21.32
CA ASP A 227 4.45 6.64 20.70
C ASP A 227 3.69 7.73 21.49
N GLY A 228 3.86 7.74 22.83
CA GLY A 228 3.19 8.69 23.72
C GLY A 228 1.78 8.28 24.15
N ALA A 229 1.27 7.12 23.71
CA ALA A 229 0.07 6.52 24.27
C ALA A 229 0.28 6.13 25.75
N PRO A 230 -0.81 5.94 26.54
CA PRO A 230 -0.71 5.52 27.93
C PRO A 230 0.17 4.28 28.11
N ASN A 231 1.05 4.36 29.10
CA ASN A 231 1.98 3.28 29.42
C ASN A 231 1.23 1.98 29.72
N ARG A 232 1.79 0.86 29.25
CA ARG A 232 1.20 -0.47 29.39
C ARG A 232 2.30 -1.55 29.32
N PRO A 233 2.09 -2.72 29.94
CA PRO A 233 2.97 -3.86 29.77
C PRO A 233 3.10 -4.24 28.29
N PHE A 234 4.25 -4.80 27.92
CA PHE A 234 4.44 -5.39 26.59
C PHE A 234 3.35 -6.42 26.29
N ASP A 235 2.77 -6.30 25.10
CA ASP A 235 1.75 -7.22 24.60
C ASP A 235 2.04 -7.53 23.13
N PRO A 236 2.54 -8.75 22.82
CA PRO A 236 2.85 -9.13 21.45
C PRO A 236 1.59 -9.27 20.59
N ILE A 237 0.43 -9.61 21.18
CA ILE A 237 -0.83 -9.66 20.42
C ILE A 237 -1.14 -8.26 19.90
N ARG A 238 -1.02 -7.24 20.76
CA ARG A 238 -1.24 -5.86 20.35
C ARG A 238 -0.21 -5.37 19.33
N PHE A 239 1.06 -5.78 19.42
CA PHE A 239 2.07 -5.37 18.43
C PHE A 239 1.82 -5.97 17.04
N PHE A 240 1.38 -7.24 16.95
CA PHE A 240 1.21 -7.93 15.67
C PHE A 240 -0.23 -7.91 15.12
N ARG A 241 -1.24 -7.74 15.98
CA ARG A 241 -2.67 -7.83 15.67
C ARG A 241 -3.42 -6.62 16.21
N TRP A 242 -3.07 -5.45 15.69
CA TRP A 242 -3.60 -4.15 16.11
C TRP A 242 -4.83 -3.69 15.32
N ARG A 243 -5.28 -4.47 14.33
CA ARG A 243 -6.50 -4.22 13.55
C ARG A 243 -7.67 -5.07 14.04
#